data_AF-A0A4V6D7A3-F1
#
_entry.id   AF-A0A4V6D7A3-F1
#
_cell.length_a   1.000
_cell.length_b   1.000
_cell.length_c   1.000
_cell.angle_alpha   90.00
_cell.angle_beta   90.00
_cell.angle_gamma   90.00
#
_symmetry.space_group_name_H-M   'P 1'
#
loop_
_entity.id
_entity.type
_entity.pdbx_description
1 polymer ?
#
loop_
_entity_poly.entity_id
_entity_poly.type
_entity_poly.pdbx_seq_one_letter_code
_entity_poly.pdbx_strand_id
1 'polypeptide(L)'
;MGRFFSSGVVPLRLALLLALHCAAVSCSAPPPEMLHGSYAGKSEFRTVNRKELESCLNPSPYLAINVSTAGGGAANLPDEAFLQVTVAGVLKPSASDWVAMITPSNSSVSGCPLSVVNYVETGDLANLPLLCHYPVKAQYLTSDPGYMGCKNAGCGERGASGACTARTCAATLTFHVVNFRTDVEFVLFSGGFETPCLLKRSGALRFANPASPLYGHLSSTDSKATSMRLTWVSGDGNPQQVQYGDGKSSTSEVVTFTQDDMCSISLLPSPAKDFGWHDPGYIHSAVMTGLQPSQSYTYRYGSDSVGWSDTIKFRTPPAAGSDELSFVIYGDMGKAPFDPSVEHYIQPGSISVAKAVAKEIQNGKVDSIFHIGDISYATGFLVEWDFFLHLITPLASQVSYMTAIGNHERDYGNSASVYVTPDSGGECGVAYESYFPMPAVGKDKPWYSIEQGSVHFIVMSTEHEWSEKSEQYNWMDEDLSSIDRSRTPWVIFIGHRPMYSSHGGILPNVDSNFVASVEPLLLNYQ
;
A
#
# COMPACT_ATOMS: atom_id res chain seq x y z
N MET A 1 9.50 -3.67 59.15
CA MET A 1 10.84 -4.28 59.18
C MET A 1 10.91 -5.35 58.10
N GLY A 2 11.94 -5.32 57.25
CA GLY A 2 12.37 -6.47 56.44
C GLY A 2 11.87 -6.52 54.99
N ARG A 3 12.76 -6.15 54.05
CA ARG A 3 12.65 -6.25 52.58
C ARG A 3 12.85 -7.70 52.10
N PHE A 4 12.33 -8.05 50.91
CA PHE A 4 13.12 -8.65 49.82
C PHE A 4 12.40 -8.45 48.46
N PHE A 5 13.13 -7.87 47.51
CA PHE A 5 12.80 -7.80 46.08
C PHE A 5 13.15 -9.15 45.41
N SER A 6 12.32 -9.61 44.48
CA SER A 6 12.75 -10.56 43.45
C SER A 6 12.07 -10.23 42.13
N SER A 7 12.91 -10.05 41.13
CA SER A 7 12.67 -9.77 39.71
C SER A 7 11.90 -10.89 39.01
N GLY A 8 10.80 -10.54 38.34
CA GLY A 8 10.11 -11.42 37.39
C GLY A 8 10.62 -11.17 35.97
N VAL A 9 11.31 -12.17 35.42
CA VAL A 9 11.77 -12.23 34.03
C VAL A 9 10.58 -12.61 33.14
N VAL A 10 10.26 -11.78 32.14
CA VAL A 10 9.30 -12.08 31.06
C VAL A 10 9.99 -12.96 30.02
N PRO A 11 9.38 -14.05 29.53
CA PRO A 11 10.09 -15.06 28.75
C PRO A 11 10.34 -14.60 27.31
N LEU A 12 11.60 -14.77 26.92
CA LEU A 12 12.18 -14.67 25.59
C LEU A 12 11.51 -15.69 24.63
N ARG A 13 10.39 -15.32 23.98
CA ARG A 13 9.73 -16.16 22.96
C ARG A 13 9.45 -15.47 21.62
N LEU A 14 9.99 -14.28 21.39
CA LEU A 14 9.84 -13.59 20.09
C LEU A 14 11.10 -13.69 19.20
N ALA A 15 12.29 -13.91 19.79
CA ALA A 15 13.55 -13.99 19.03
C ALA A 15 13.83 -15.36 18.40
N LEU A 16 13.06 -16.41 18.74
CA LEU A 16 13.33 -17.77 18.26
C LEU A 16 12.57 -18.13 16.96
N LEU A 17 11.53 -17.37 16.58
CA LEU A 17 10.73 -17.63 15.37
C LEU A 17 11.42 -17.13 14.08
N LEU A 18 12.25 -16.09 14.17
CA LEU A 18 13.07 -15.60 13.04
C LEU A 18 14.34 -16.44 12.79
N ALA A 19 14.81 -17.23 13.75
CA ALA A 19 16.05 -18.02 13.63
C ALA A 19 15.83 -19.45 13.09
N LEU A 20 14.60 -19.96 13.03
CA LEU A 20 14.32 -21.36 12.65
C LEU A 20 14.09 -21.60 11.15
N HIS A 21 14.08 -20.56 10.31
CA HIS A 21 13.97 -20.72 8.85
C HIS A 21 15.30 -21.02 8.12
N CYS A 22 16.40 -21.25 8.84
CA CYS A 22 17.70 -21.59 8.24
C CYS A 22 18.26 -22.99 8.59
N ALA A 23 17.51 -23.85 9.29
CA ALA A 23 18.04 -25.15 9.70
C ALA A 23 16.99 -26.28 9.70
N ALA A 24 16.44 -26.62 8.53
CA ALA A 24 15.69 -27.87 8.37
C ALA A 24 15.67 -28.38 6.92
N VAL A 25 16.85 -28.78 6.41
CA VAL A 25 16.92 -29.82 5.36
C VAL A 25 17.97 -30.83 5.79
N SER A 26 17.51 -31.90 6.44
CA SER A 26 18.31 -33.10 6.68
C SER A 26 18.21 -34.02 5.46
N CYS A 27 19.22 -33.99 4.59
CA CYS A 27 19.46 -35.08 3.66
C CYS A 27 20.57 -35.99 4.22
N SER A 28 20.26 -37.28 4.27
CA SER A 28 21.09 -38.38 4.72
C SER A 28 22.38 -38.54 3.89
N ALA A 29 23.48 -38.94 4.56
CA ALA A 29 24.79 -39.14 3.95
C ALA A 29 24.92 -40.47 3.18
N PRO A 30 25.51 -40.51 1.97
CA PRO A 30 26.02 -41.72 1.34
C PRO A 30 27.53 -41.97 1.68
N PRO A 31 28.06 -43.19 1.44
CA PRO A 31 29.33 -43.66 2.01
C PRO A 31 30.59 -43.07 1.34
N PRO A 32 31.77 -43.22 1.96
CA PRO A 32 32.96 -42.45 1.60
C PRO A 32 33.76 -43.18 0.52
N GLU A 33 33.88 -42.61 -0.68
CA GLU A 33 35.07 -42.78 -1.51
C GLU A 33 35.13 -41.80 -2.69
N MET A 34 36.35 -41.32 -2.94
CA MET A 34 36.81 -40.53 -4.08
C MET A 34 36.32 -39.07 -4.21
N LEU A 35 37.18 -38.14 -3.78
CA LEU A 35 37.91 -37.25 -4.69
C LEU A 35 38.87 -36.35 -3.90
N HIS A 36 40.17 -36.55 -4.11
CA HIS A 36 41.21 -35.59 -3.79
C HIS A 36 40.99 -34.33 -4.65
N GLY A 37 40.76 -33.19 -4.02
CA GLY A 37 40.69 -31.88 -4.67
C GLY A 37 40.79 -30.77 -3.65
N SER A 38 41.97 -30.14 -3.57
CA SER A 38 42.27 -29.03 -2.67
C SER A 38 41.37 -27.81 -2.95
N TYR A 39 40.42 -27.52 -2.08
CA TYR A 39 39.74 -26.22 -2.04
C TYR A 39 40.45 -25.30 -1.06
N ALA A 40 41.45 -24.56 -1.56
CA ALA A 40 41.86 -23.29 -0.96
C ALA A 40 40.87 -22.20 -1.41
N GLY A 41 39.62 -22.30 -0.97
CA GLY A 41 38.59 -21.30 -1.20
C GLY A 41 38.73 -20.17 -0.19
N LYS A 42 39.01 -18.96 -0.67
CA LYS A 42 38.99 -17.74 0.15
C LYS A 42 37.59 -17.55 0.71
N SER A 43 37.46 -17.66 2.03
CA SER A 43 36.25 -17.34 2.78
C SER A 43 35.81 -15.89 2.54
N GLU A 44 34.58 -15.69 2.06
CA GLU A 44 33.95 -14.38 1.89
C GLU A 44 33.70 -13.64 3.23
N PHE A 45 33.80 -14.35 4.36
CA PHE A 45 33.67 -13.78 5.70
C PHE A 45 34.82 -12.84 6.09
N ARG A 46 35.93 -12.80 5.34
CA ARG A 46 37.06 -11.90 5.62
C ARG A 46 36.96 -10.51 4.96
N THR A 47 35.94 -10.25 4.15
CA THR A 47 35.80 -8.98 3.41
C THR A 47 34.74 -8.03 3.98
N VAL A 48 34.23 -8.28 5.19
CA VAL A 48 33.19 -7.44 5.80
C VAL A 48 33.75 -6.32 6.69
N ASN A 49 35.05 -6.30 6.99
CA ASN A 49 35.62 -5.39 8.01
C ASN A 49 36.60 -4.31 7.52
N ARG A 50 36.63 -3.95 6.23
CA ARG A 50 37.47 -2.84 5.72
C ARG A 50 36.93 -2.07 4.52
N LYS A 51 35.66 -2.25 4.15
CA LYS A 51 34.99 -1.25 3.32
C LYS A 51 34.40 -0.26 4.31
N GLU A 52 35.11 0.85 4.55
CA GLU A 52 34.35 2.09 4.71
C GLU A 52 33.39 2.18 3.52
N LEU A 53 32.27 2.88 3.68
CA LEU A 53 31.40 3.31 2.57
C LEU A 53 32.21 4.24 1.64
N GLU A 54 33.29 3.72 1.04
CA GLU A 54 34.15 4.38 0.09
C GLU A 54 33.26 4.76 -1.07
N SER A 55 33.16 6.07 -1.30
CA SER A 55 32.74 6.70 -2.55
C SER A 55 32.85 5.73 -3.72
N CYS A 56 31.76 5.54 -4.47
CA CYS A 56 31.69 4.61 -5.60
C CYS A 56 32.99 4.68 -6.40
N LEU A 57 33.73 3.58 -6.48
CA LEU A 57 35.07 3.59 -7.05
C LEU A 57 35.01 4.15 -8.48
N ASN A 58 35.54 5.38 -8.65
CA ASN A 58 35.63 6.13 -9.90
C ASN A 58 34.30 6.19 -10.69
N PRO A 59 33.31 6.99 -10.26
CA PRO A 59 32.09 7.17 -11.04
C PRO A 59 32.47 7.82 -12.37
N SER A 60 31.80 7.44 -13.45
CA SER A 60 32.08 8.05 -14.75
C SER A 60 31.86 9.57 -14.68
N PRO A 61 32.83 10.39 -15.13
CA PRO A 61 32.70 11.85 -15.10
C PRO A 61 31.63 12.36 -16.07
N TYR A 62 31.14 11.50 -16.97
CA TYR A 62 30.15 11.82 -17.99
C TYR A 62 28.72 11.53 -17.55
N LEU A 63 28.51 11.03 -16.33
CA LEU A 63 27.18 10.62 -15.86
C LEU A 63 26.18 11.77 -15.88
N ALA A 64 25.09 11.53 -16.59
CA ALA A 64 23.92 12.38 -16.64
C ALA A 64 22.67 11.51 -16.42
N ILE A 65 21.70 12.07 -15.73
CA ILE A 65 20.36 11.52 -15.61
C ILE A 65 19.41 12.61 -16.06
N ASN A 66 18.56 12.30 -17.03
CA ASN A 66 17.59 13.22 -17.60
C ASN A 66 16.20 12.61 -17.48
N VAL A 67 15.24 13.41 -17.04
CA VAL A 67 13.86 12.97 -16.84
C VAL A 67 12.98 13.74 -17.80
N SER A 68 12.11 13.02 -18.51
CA SER A 68 11.19 13.62 -19.48
C SER A 68 9.86 12.92 -19.48
N THR A 69 8.79 13.62 -19.84
CA THR A 69 7.50 12.99 -20.12
C THR A 69 7.52 12.37 -21.52
N ALA A 70 6.75 11.30 -21.74
CA ALA A 70 6.67 10.64 -23.05
C ALA A 70 6.24 11.56 -24.23
N GLY A 71 5.66 12.74 -23.95
CA GLY A 71 5.27 13.77 -24.93
C GLY A 71 6.20 14.97 -25.04
N GLY A 72 7.27 15.06 -24.23
CA GLY A 72 8.19 16.19 -24.15
C GLY A 72 7.58 17.45 -23.51
N GLY A 73 8.33 18.12 -22.63
CA GLY A 73 8.14 19.57 -22.41
C GLY A 73 7.34 20.05 -21.18
N ALA A 74 7.08 19.27 -20.15
CA ALA A 74 6.54 19.83 -18.91
C ALA A 74 7.65 20.14 -17.90
N ALA A 75 7.75 21.40 -17.44
CA ALA A 75 8.67 21.80 -16.37
C ALA A 75 8.25 21.23 -14.99
N ASN A 76 6.94 20.97 -14.83
CA ASN A 76 6.33 20.38 -13.64
C ASN A 76 5.58 19.09 -14.03
N LEU A 77 5.47 18.15 -13.09
CA LEU A 77 4.79 16.87 -13.27
C LEU A 77 3.26 17.05 -13.23
N PRO A 78 2.47 16.39 -14.12
CA PRO A 78 1.02 16.32 -13.97
C PRO A 78 0.62 15.36 -12.84
N ASP A 79 -0.67 15.25 -12.56
CA ASP A 79 -1.19 14.37 -11.49
C ASP A 79 -0.95 12.87 -11.75
N GLU A 80 -0.74 12.48 -13.01
CA GLU A 80 -0.28 11.15 -13.41
C GLU A 80 0.58 11.24 -14.68
N ALA A 81 1.72 10.55 -14.69
CA ALA A 81 2.56 10.44 -15.88
C ALA A 81 3.39 9.16 -15.93
N PHE A 82 3.69 8.72 -17.15
CA PHE A 82 4.82 7.83 -17.42
C PHE A 82 6.04 8.67 -17.80
N LEU A 83 7.03 8.69 -16.92
CA LEU A 83 8.29 9.41 -17.07
C LEU A 83 9.35 8.50 -17.68
N GLN A 84 10.07 9.03 -18.67
CA GLN A 84 11.28 8.43 -19.22
C GLN A 84 12.49 8.98 -18.47
N VAL A 85 13.17 8.10 -17.74
CA VAL A 85 14.39 8.39 -16.99
C VAL A 85 15.57 7.82 -17.77
N THR A 86 16.29 8.71 -18.45
CA THR A 86 17.47 8.35 -19.25
C THR A 86 18.73 8.56 -18.43
N VAL A 87 19.45 7.47 -18.16
CA VAL A 87 20.81 7.50 -17.61
C VAL A 87 21.80 7.39 -18.76
N ALA A 88 22.69 8.37 -18.91
CA ALA A 88 23.71 8.43 -19.95
C ALA A 88 25.09 8.63 -19.36
N GLY A 89 26.12 8.40 -20.17
CA GLY A 89 27.50 8.64 -19.76
C GLY A 89 28.11 7.51 -18.95
N VAL A 90 27.50 6.32 -18.92
CA VAL A 90 28.04 5.16 -18.20
C VAL A 90 29.25 4.59 -18.95
N LEU A 91 30.44 4.56 -18.34
CA LEU A 91 31.64 4.01 -18.99
C LEU A 91 31.64 2.47 -19.03
N LYS A 92 31.14 1.84 -17.96
CA LYS A 92 31.12 0.39 -17.82
C LYS A 92 29.77 -0.04 -17.24
N PRO A 93 28.82 -0.49 -18.07
CA PRO A 93 27.54 -1.01 -17.60
C PRO A 93 27.73 -2.14 -16.59
N SER A 94 26.97 -2.10 -15.50
CA SER A 94 26.89 -3.17 -14.51
C SER A 94 25.46 -3.65 -14.35
N ALA A 95 25.28 -4.95 -14.16
CA ALA A 95 23.96 -5.52 -13.84
C ALA A 95 23.42 -5.02 -12.49
N SER A 96 24.29 -4.45 -11.66
CA SER A 96 23.97 -3.89 -10.34
C SER A 96 23.70 -2.38 -10.34
N ASP A 97 23.64 -1.74 -11.52
CA ASP A 97 23.26 -0.33 -11.63
C ASP A 97 21.74 -0.20 -11.65
N TRP A 98 21.21 0.77 -10.91
CA TRP A 98 19.78 0.93 -10.70
C TRP A 98 19.40 2.37 -10.38
N VAL A 99 18.12 2.71 -10.57
CA VAL A 99 17.56 4.02 -10.27
C VAL A 99 16.47 3.88 -9.23
N ALA A 100 16.50 4.74 -8.21
CA ALA A 100 15.43 4.92 -7.24
C ALA A 100 14.59 6.15 -7.59
N MET A 101 13.29 6.08 -7.33
CA MET A 101 12.40 7.22 -7.19
C MET A 101 12.28 7.56 -5.71
N ILE A 102 12.67 8.78 -5.33
CA ILE A 102 12.73 9.25 -3.93
C ILE A 102 11.72 10.38 -3.74
N THR A 103 10.90 10.28 -2.69
CA THR A 103 10.04 11.38 -2.22
C THR A 103 9.97 11.41 -0.68
N PRO A 104 10.04 12.60 -0.06
CA PRO A 104 10.40 13.88 -0.66
C PRO A 104 11.84 13.88 -1.21
N SER A 105 12.16 14.76 -2.17
CA SER A 105 13.46 14.76 -2.85
C SER A 105 14.67 14.96 -1.91
N ASN A 106 14.47 15.55 -0.74
CA ASN A 106 15.50 15.78 0.27
C ASN A 106 15.72 14.60 1.24
N SER A 107 15.01 13.49 1.07
CA SER A 107 15.15 12.31 1.93
C SER A 107 16.54 11.68 1.88
N SER A 108 16.91 11.01 2.97
CA SER A 108 18.21 10.33 3.08
C SER A 108 18.26 9.11 2.17
N VAL A 109 19.21 9.15 1.24
CA VAL A 109 19.51 8.03 0.33
C VAL A 109 20.81 7.31 0.71
N SER A 110 21.26 7.49 1.95
CA SER A 110 22.40 6.76 2.48
C SER A 110 22.04 5.27 2.59
N GLY A 111 23.02 4.39 2.40
CA GLY A 111 22.81 2.96 2.62
C GLY A 111 22.51 2.66 4.08
N CYS A 112 21.48 1.86 4.33
CA CYS A 112 21.06 1.43 5.65
C CYS A 112 20.76 -0.07 5.65
N PRO A 113 21.76 -0.93 5.89
CA PRO A 113 21.57 -2.38 5.83
C PRO A 113 20.49 -2.91 6.78
N LEU A 114 20.27 -2.22 7.91
CA LEU A 114 19.25 -2.61 8.90
C LEU A 114 17.82 -2.34 8.45
N SER A 115 17.60 -1.53 7.40
CA SER A 115 16.25 -1.32 6.84
C SER A 115 15.61 -2.60 6.30
N VAL A 116 16.40 -3.67 6.08
CA VAL A 116 15.88 -4.99 5.75
C VAL A 116 14.87 -5.50 6.77
N VAL A 117 15.03 -5.13 8.05
CA VAL A 117 14.11 -5.53 9.13
C VAL A 117 12.71 -4.95 8.89
N ASN A 118 12.62 -3.71 8.41
CA ASN A 118 11.35 -3.03 8.15
C ASN A 118 10.54 -3.68 7.02
N TYR A 119 11.20 -4.24 6.00
CA TYR A 119 10.52 -5.00 4.95
C TYR A 119 10.07 -6.36 5.49
N VAL A 120 10.99 -7.11 6.10
CA VAL A 120 10.77 -8.48 6.57
C VAL A 120 9.73 -8.55 7.69
N GLU A 121 9.66 -7.55 8.59
CA GLU A 121 8.66 -7.55 9.65
C GLU A 121 7.24 -7.54 9.10
N THR A 122 6.99 -6.86 7.98
CA THR A 122 5.66 -6.77 7.37
C THR A 122 5.33 -7.96 6.46
N GLY A 123 6.25 -8.92 6.31
CA GLY A 123 6.08 -10.09 5.44
C GLY A 123 6.63 -9.91 4.02
N ASP A 124 7.16 -8.75 3.66
CA ASP A 124 7.81 -8.57 2.36
C ASP A 124 9.26 -9.10 2.38
N LEU A 125 9.45 -10.22 1.69
CA LEU A 125 10.74 -10.90 1.54
C LEU A 125 11.41 -10.61 0.19
N ALA A 126 10.88 -9.67 -0.59
CA ALA A 126 11.48 -9.25 -1.84
C ALA A 126 12.86 -8.61 -1.62
N ASN A 127 13.72 -8.71 -2.62
CA ASN A 127 14.97 -7.98 -2.63
C ASN A 127 14.70 -6.51 -2.95
N LEU A 128 14.63 -5.67 -1.92
CA LEU A 128 14.36 -4.24 -2.00
C LEU A 128 15.57 -3.39 -1.61
N PRO A 129 15.67 -2.13 -2.08
CA PRO A 129 16.82 -1.29 -1.77
C PRO A 129 16.96 -0.98 -0.28
N LEU A 130 18.19 -1.14 0.23
CA LEU A 130 18.54 -0.88 1.63
C LEU A 130 19.03 0.56 1.82
N LEU A 131 18.10 1.52 1.72
CA LEU A 131 18.32 2.94 2.00
C LEU A 131 17.83 3.34 3.40
N CYS A 132 18.26 4.51 3.89
CA CYS A 132 17.75 5.10 5.15
C CYS A 132 16.32 5.63 5.04
N HIS A 133 15.83 5.88 3.82
CA HIS A 133 14.47 6.30 3.53
C HIS A 133 13.89 5.37 2.47
N TYR A 134 12.62 5.02 2.59
CA TYR A 134 11.99 4.13 1.62
C TYR A 134 12.00 4.72 0.20
N PRO A 135 12.67 4.07 -0.77
CA PRO A 135 12.56 4.46 -2.17
C PRO A 135 11.26 3.91 -2.74
N VAL A 136 10.30 4.81 -2.97
CA VAL A 136 8.94 4.51 -3.43
C VAL A 136 8.90 3.54 -4.61
N LYS A 137 9.84 3.67 -5.55
CA LYS A 137 10.05 2.71 -6.64
C LYS A 137 11.53 2.55 -6.93
N ALA A 138 11.94 1.37 -7.42
CA ALA A 138 13.28 1.15 -7.93
C ALA A 138 13.29 0.26 -9.19
N GLN A 139 14.23 0.51 -10.09
CA GLN A 139 14.45 -0.30 -11.30
C GLN A 139 15.94 -0.47 -11.58
N TYR A 140 16.35 -1.68 -11.93
CA TYR A 140 17.69 -1.91 -12.49
C TYR A 140 17.79 -1.32 -13.90
N LEU A 141 18.96 -0.78 -14.25
CA LEU A 141 19.22 -0.31 -15.61
C LEU A 141 19.17 -1.46 -16.65
N THR A 142 19.29 -2.70 -16.21
CA THR A 142 19.12 -3.91 -17.04
C THR A 142 17.68 -4.13 -17.51
N SER A 143 16.70 -3.42 -16.95
CA SER A 143 15.35 -3.35 -17.51
C SER A 143 15.33 -2.74 -18.91
N ASP A 144 16.33 -1.92 -19.27
CA ASP A 144 16.62 -1.59 -20.67
C ASP A 144 17.47 -2.72 -21.29
N PRO A 145 16.92 -3.50 -22.25
CA PRO A 145 17.62 -4.65 -22.86
C PRO A 145 18.85 -4.24 -23.70
N GLY A 146 19.03 -2.95 -23.97
CA GLY A 146 20.19 -2.39 -24.65
C GLY A 146 21.35 -2.01 -23.73
N TYR A 147 21.13 -1.95 -22.41
CA TYR A 147 22.09 -1.38 -21.46
C TYR A 147 23.40 -2.18 -21.39
N MET A 148 23.33 -3.47 -21.08
CA MET A 148 24.52 -4.33 -20.94
C MET A 148 25.33 -4.44 -22.23
N GLY A 149 24.64 -4.42 -23.38
CA GLY A 149 25.27 -4.45 -24.70
C GLY A 149 25.77 -3.10 -25.19
N CYS A 150 25.57 -2.01 -24.43
CA CYS A 150 25.89 -0.64 -24.83
C CYS A 150 25.31 -0.29 -26.23
N LYS A 151 24.06 -0.68 -26.49
CA LYS A 151 23.39 -0.45 -27.78
C LYS A 151 23.20 1.04 -28.06
N ASN A 152 22.83 1.78 -27.02
CA ASN A 152 22.71 3.25 -27.05
C ASN A 152 24.04 3.87 -26.62
N ALA A 153 25.01 3.89 -27.54
CA ALA A 153 26.35 4.42 -27.27
C ALA A 153 26.38 5.94 -27.41
N GLY A 154 26.90 6.61 -26.39
CA GLY A 154 27.24 8.02 -26.39
C GLY A 154 28.75 8.24 -26.50
N CYS A 155 29.14 9.51 -26.54
CA CYS A 155 30.52 9.91 -26.47
C CYS A 155 30.72 10.94 -25.36
N GLY A 156 31.40 10.54 -24.29
CA GLY A 156 31.68 11.43 -23.15
C GLY A 156 32.75 12.47 -23.47
N GLU A 157 33.73 12.10 -24.28
CA GLU A 157 34.84 12.98 -24.68
C GLU A 157 35.20 12.74 -26.14
N ARG A 158 35.42 13.83 -26.88
CA ARG A 158 35.92 13.80 -28.26
C ARG A 158 37.32 14.38 -28.29
N GLY A 159 38.23 13.68 -28.94
CA GLY A 159 39.59 14.17 -29.18
C GLY A 159 39.62 15.32 -30.20
N ALA A 160 40.80 15.93 -30.38
CA ALA A 160 41.00 17.06 -31.30
C ALA A 160 40.61 16.77 -32.77
N SER A 161 40.58 15.49 -33.17
CA SER A 161 40.14 15.04 -34.49
C SER A 161 38.61 14.83 -34.61
N GLY A 162 37.85 15.08 -33.54
CA GLY A 162 36.41 14.80 -33.46
C GLY A 162 36.06 13.34 -33.18
N ALA A 163 37.05 12.44 -33.17
CA ALA A 163 36.89 11.03 -32.83
C ALA A 163 36.52 10.85 -31.35
N CYS A 164 35.66 9.88 -31.06
CA CYS A 164 35.28 9.59 -29.69
C CYS A 164 36.43 8.90 -28.94
N THR A 165 36.89 9.52 -27.85
CA THR A 165 37.96 8.97 -27.00
C THR A 165 37.40 8.27 -25.77
N ALA A 166 36.19 8.63 -25.33
CA ALA A 166 35.48 7.96 -24.24
C ALA A 166 34.08 7.53 -24.70
N ARG A 167 33.95 6.28 -25.15
CA ARG A 167 32.65 5.67 -25.44
C ARG A 167 31.88 5.48 -24.14
N THR A 168 30.64 5.91 -24.12
CA THR A 168 29.72 5.75 -22.98
C THR A 168 28.47 5.00 -23.41
N CYS A 169 27.73 4.48 -22.45
CA CYS A 169 26.48 3.76 -22.64
C CYS A 169 25.35 4.53 -21.96
N ALA A 170 24.13 4.24 -22.41
CA ALA A 170 22.91 4.79 -21.85
C ALA A 170 21.84 3.71 -21.67
N ALA A 171 20.94 3.95 -20.74
CA ALA A 171 19.71 3.19 -20.50
C ALA A 171 18.54 4.16 -20.32
N THR A 172 17.37 3.79 -20.81
CA THR A 172 16.12 4.53 -20.55
C THR A 172 15.13 3.64 -19.84
N LEU A 173 14.66 4.09 -18.68
CA LEU A 173 13.67 3.42 -17.86
C LEU A 173 12.36 4.20 -17.89
N THR A 174 11.24 3.50 -17.76
CA THR A 174 9.91 4.12 -17.64
C THR A 174 9.40 3.96 -16.22
N PHE A 175 9.05 5.07 -15.58
CA PHE A 175 8.43 5.10 -14.25
C PHE A 175 7.03 5.72 -14.35
N HIS A 176 6.02 5.03 -13.84
CA HIS A 176 4.68 5.56 -13.60
C HIS A 176 4.68 6.32 -12.27
N VAL A 177 4.25 7.57 -12.31
CA VAL A 177 4.24 8.48 -11.17
C VAL A 177 2.84 9.05 -11.03
N VAL A 178 2.34 9.06 -9.80
CA VAL A 178 1.08 9.72 -9.41
C VAL A 178 1.39 10.87 -8.46
N ASN A 179 0.51 11.86 -8.38
CA ASN A 179 0.68 12.99 -7.47
C ASN A 179 0.38 12.59 -6.03
N PHE A 180 1.43 12.44 -5.25
CA PHE A 180 1.44 12.21 -3.81
C PHE A 180 1.95 13.47 -3.06
N ARG A 181 1.63 14.67 -3.56
CA ARG A 181 1.79 16.00 -2.92
C ARG A 181 3.22 16.53 -2.75
N THR A 182 4.21 15.65 -2.71
CA THR A 182 5.62 15.97 -2.41
C THR A 182 6.48 15.88 -3.67
N ASP A 183 7.62 16.57 -3.68
CA ASP A 183 8.50 16.55 -4.85
C ASP A 183 9.26 15.23 -4.99
N VAL A 184 9.70 14.94 -6.21
CA VAL A 184 10.30 13.66 -6.58
C VAL A 184 11.70 13.88 -7.11
N GLU A 185 12.63 12.98 -6.77
CA GLU A 185 13.94 12.90 -7.39
C GLU A 185 14.23 11.49 -7.87
N PHE A 186 14.94 11.37 -9.01
CA PHE A 186 15.51 10.12 -9.45
C PHE A 186 17.01 10.07 -9.11
N VAL A 187 17.42 9.00 -8.44
CA VAL A 187 18.80 8.82 -7.99
C VAL A 187 19.37 7.55 -8.59
N LEU A 188 20.49 7.69 -9.31
CA LEU A 188 21.26 6.58 -9.86
C LEU A 188 22.22 6.04 -8.81
N PHE A 189 22.21 4.72 -8.67
CA PHE A 189 23.13 3.97 -7.83
C PHE A 189 23.84 2.86 -8.61
N SER A 190 24.93 2.38 -8.03
CA SER A 190 25.55 1.10 -8.35
C SER A 190 25.65 0.23 -7.09
N GLY A 191 26.22 -0.97 -7.20
CA GLY A 191 26.42 -1.88 -6.07
C GLY A 191 25.19 -2.68 -5.66
N GLY A 192 24.11 -2.62 -6.45
CA GLY A 192 22.86 -3.32 -6.20
C GLY A 192 22.09 -2.73 -5.02
N PHE A 193 21.01 -3.41 -4.62
CA PHE A 193 20.13 -2.97 -3.56
C PHE A 193 20.72 -3.12 -2.14
N GLU A 194 21.58 -4.12 -1.91
CA GLU A 194 22.16 -4.40 -0.59
C GLU A 194 23.29 -3.45 -0.20
N THR A 195 24.07 -2.99 -1.18
CA THR A 195 25.20 -2.08 -0.96
C THR A 195 25.10 -0.85 -1.86
N PRO A 196 24.04 -0.04 -1.68
CA PRO A 196 23.71 1.03 -2.61
C PRO A 196 24.80 2.10 -2.59
N CYS A 197 25.29 2.44 -3.77
CA CYS A 197 26.35 3.43 -3.95
C CYS A 197 25.88 4.56 -4.85
N LEU A 198 25.67 5.74 -4.28
CA LEU A 198 25.13 6.90 -4.99
C LEU A 198 26.08 7.41 -6.08
N LEU A 199 25.60 7.50 -7.32
CA LEU A 199 26.37 7.98 -8.47
C LEU A 199 25.90 9.35 -8.97
N LYS A 200 24.59 9.55 -9.13
CA LYS A 200 24.05 10.77 -9.75
C LYS A 200 22.61 11.04 -9.30
N ARG A 201 22.25 12.31 -9.26
CA ARG A 201 20.92 12.83 -8.92
C ARG A 201 20.32 13.57 -10.11
N SER A 202 19.02 13.45 -10.35
CA SER A 202 18.30 14.24 -11.37
C SER A 202 18.05 15.67 -10.97
N GLY A 203 18.06 15.95 -9.66
CA GLY A 203 17.43 17.13 -9.11
C GLY A 203 15.92 16.93 -8.95
N ALA A 204 15.32 17.79 -8.12
CA ALA A 204 13.92 17.71 -7.74
C ALA A 204 12.99 18.08 -8.89
N LEU A 205 11.91 17.31 -9.03
CA LEU A 205 10.80 17.51 -9.94
C LEU A 205 9.55 17.76 -9.09
N ARG A 206 8.79 18.81 -9.42
CA ARG A 206 7.59 19.19 -8.66
C ARG A 206 6.34 18.92 -9.46
N PHE A 207 5.28 18.49 -8.79
CA PHE A 207 3.95 18.46 -9.39
C PHE A 207 3.48 19.88 -9.71
N ALA A 208 2.72 20.02 -10.80
CA ALA A 208 2.17 21.30 -11.23
C ALA A 208 1.19 21.86 -10.22
N ASN A 209 0.42 20.97 -9.57
CA ASN A 209 -0.47 21.29 -8.48
C ASN A 209 -0.41 20.20 -7.40
N PRO A 210 0.53 20.27 -6.43
CA PRO A 210 0.60 19.29 -5.36
C PRO A 210 -0.61 19.32 -4.41
N ALA A 211 -1.47 20.35 -4.51
CA ALA A 211 -2.71 20.47 -3.75
C ALA A 211 -3.95 19.94 -4.48
N SER A 212 -3.80 19.36 -5.69
CA SER A 212 -4.93 18.81 -6.45
C SER A 212 -5.79 17.86 -5.59
N PRO A 213 -7.13 17.95 -5.67
CA PRO A 213 -8.02 16.98 -5.04
C PRO A 213 -8.06 15.69 -5.85
N LEU A 214 -7.56 14.59 -5.28
CA LEU A 214 -7.32 13.33 -5.98
C LEU A 214 -8.02 12.14 -5.29
N TYR A 215 -8.22 11.08 -6.07
CA TYR A 215 -8.65 9.75 -5.62
C TYR A 215 -10.01 9.71 -4.91
N GLY A 216 -10.99 10.44 -5.45
CA GLY A 216 -12.37 10.44 -4.94
C GLY A 216 -12.98 9.04 -4.96
N HIS A 217 -13.43 8.57 -3.81
CA HIS A 217 -14.06 7.27 -3.64
C HIS A 217 -15.30 7.35 -2.75
N LEU A 218 -16.31 6.56 -3.09
CA LEU A 218 -17.65 6.61 -2.55
C LEU A 218 -17.89 5.50 -1.53
N SER A 219 -18.62 5.80 -0.46
CA SER A 219 -19.16 4.79 0.46
C SER A 219 -20.62 5.09 0.79
N SER A 220 -21.38 4.02 1.04
CA SER A 220 -22.77 4.14 1.48
C SER A 220 -22.82 4.57 2.94
N THR A 221 -23.75 5.46 3.26
CA THR A 221 -23.93 6.02 4.61
C THR A 221 -25.24 5.61 5.28
N ASP A 222 -26.22 5.12 4.52
CA ASP A 222 -27.50 4.67 5.04
C ASP A 222 -28.12 3.57 4.18
N SER A 223 -28.95 2.74 4.81
CA SER A 223 -29.73 1.66 4.16
C SER A 223 -30.90 2.15 3.29
N LYS A 224 -31.22 3.46 3.30
CA LYS A 224 -32.27 4.04 2.43
C LYS A 224 -31.70 4.42 1.07
N ALA A 225 -30.38 4.34 0.87
CA ALA A 225 -29.68 4.79 -0.33
C ALA A 225 -30.00 6.26 -0.72
N THR A 226 -30.30 7.09 0.29
CA THR A 226 -30.63 8.52 0.09
C THR A 226 -29.46 9.45 0.32
N SER A 227 -28.34 8.90 0.81
CA SER A 227 -27.08 9.60 0.93
C SER A 227 -25.89 8.71 0.56
N MET A 228 -24.82 9.35 0.12
CA MET A 228 -23.53 8.73 -0.21
C MET A 228 -22.42 9.64 0.29
N ARG A 229 -21.41 9.06 0.93
CA ARG A 229 -20.19 9.78 1.30
C ARG A 229 -19.21 9.74 0.14
N LEU A 230 -18.56 10.86 -0.11
CA LEU A 230 -17.39 10.95 -0.97
C LEU A 230 -16.19 11.32 -0.09
N THR A 231 -15.09 10.58 -0.24
CA THR A 231 -13.81 10.83 0.42
C THR A 231 -12.71 11.01 -0.63
N TRP A 232 -11.79 11.95 -0.43
CA TRP A 232 -10.67 12.24 -1.34
C TRP A 232 -9.47 12.82 -0.59
N VAL A 233 -8.30 12.86 -1.24
CA VAL A 233 -7.05 13.37 -0.67
C VAL A 233 -6.65 14.68 -1.37
N SER A 234 -6.10 15.64 -0.63
CA SER A 234 -5.47 16.82 -1.23
C SER A 234 -4.27 17.31 -0.40
N GLY A 235 -3.47 18.21 -0.98
CA GLY A 235 -2.37 18.90 -0.29
C GLY A 235 -2.78 20.14 0.51
N ASP A 236 -4.08 20.48 0.57
CA ASP A 236 -4.61 21.65 1.29
C ASP A 236 -5.57 21.25 2.40
N GLY A 237 -5.38 21.84 3.59
CA GLY A 237 -6.17 21.50 4.78
C GLY A 237 -7.44 22.30 4.96
N ASN A 238 -7.80 23.21 4.04
CA ASN A 238 -9.05 23.94 4.16
C ASN A 238 -10.23 23.05 3.71
N PRO A 239 -11.42 23.23 4.30
CA PRO A 239 -12.62 22.57 3.80
C PRO A 239 -12.85 22.85 2.30
N GLN A 240 -13.12 21.78 1.57
CA GLN A 240 -13.44 21.78 0.15
C GLN A 240 -14.91 21.42 -0.04
N GLN A 241 -15.39 21.29 -1.28
CA GLN A 241 -16.78 20.97 -1.57
C GLN A 241 -16.90 19.80 -2.53
N VAL A 242 -17.97 19.03 -2.38
CA VAL A 242 -18.53 18.21 -3.46
C VAL A 242 -19.72 18.95 -4.06
N GLN A 243 -19.77 19.07 -5.38
CA GLN A 243 -20.91 19.58 -6.14
C GLN A 243 -21.57 18.40 -6.85
N TYR A 244 -22.88 18.22 -6.70
CA TYR A 244 -23.60 17.05 -7.19
C TYR A 244 -25.05 17.38 -7.58
N GLY A 245 -25.68 16.50 -8.37
CA GLY A 245 -27.13 16.50 -8.63
C GLY A 245 -27.75 17.86 -8.98
N ASP A 246 -27.40 18.40 -10.15
CA ASP A 246 -27.93 19.64 -10.75
C ASP A 246 -28.04 20.83 -9.77
N GLY A 247 -26.95 21.10 -9.04
CA GLY A 247 -26.76 22.35 -8.29
C GLY A 247 -26.69 22.21 -6.77
N LYS A 248 -26.69 21.00 -6.22
CA LYS A 248 -26.41 20.78 -4.79
C LYS A 248 -24.91 20.84 -4.52
N SER A 249 -24.55 21.22 -3.29
CA SER A 249 -23.20 21.07 -2.78
C SER A 249 -23.18 20.63 -1.32
N SER A 250 -22.08 20.03 -0.90
CA SER A 250 -21.77 19.76 0.51
C SER A 250 -20.32 20.12 0.79
N THR A 251 -20.08 20.75 1.94
CA THR A 251 -18.73 21.04 2.43
C THR A 251 -18.12 19.78 3.05
N SER A 252 -16.81 19.59 2.87
CA SER A 252 -16.08 18.48 3.46
C SER A 252 -15.70 18.75 4.91
N GLU A 253 -15.79 17.72 5.75
CA GLU A 253 -14.94 17.59 6.93
C GLU A 253 -13.52 17.22 6.49
N VAL A 254 -12.51 17.63 7.26
CA VAL A 254 -11.10 17.41 6.91
C VAL A 254 -10.39 16.77 8.09
N VAL A 255 -9.68 15.67 7.81
CA VAL A 255 -8.85 14.96 8.78
C VAL A 255 -7.45 14.75 8.20
N THR A 256 -6.49 14.49 9.07
CA THR A 256 -5.13 14.07 8.73
C THR A 256 -4.60 13.24 9.89
N PHE A 257 -3.46 12.58 9.69
CA PHE A 257 -2.71 11.90 10.73
C PHE A 257 -1.22 12.18 10.56
N THR A 258 -0.48 12.03 11.64
CA THR A 258 0.94 12.38 11.77
C THR A 258 1.76 11.16 12.18
N GLN A 259 3.10 11.28 12.15
CA GLN A 259 4.01 10.23 12.65
C GLN A 259 3.67 9.82 14.10
N ASP A 260 3.23 10.78 14.91
CA ASP A 260 2.95 10.53 16.33
C ASP A 260 1.74 9.62 16.53
N ASP A 261 0.79 9.60 15.58
CA ASP A 261 -0.39 8.74 15.59
C ASP A 261 -0.05 7.28 15.27
N MET A 262 1.09 7.01 14.61
CA MET A 262 1.53 5.65 14.29
C MET A 262 2.04 4.91 15.53
N CYS A 263 1.73 3.63 15.60
CA CYS A 263 2.17 2.75 16.67
C CYS A 263 3.63 2.35 16.49
N SER A 264 4.37 2.22 17.59
CA SER A 264 5.73 1.70 17.58
C SER A 264 6.05 1.06 18.93
N ILE A 265 6.85 0.00 18.92
CA ILE A 265 7.37 -0.62 20.15
C ILE A 265 8.90 -0.64 20.14
N SER A 266 9.54 -0.59 21.31
CA SER A 266 11.01 -0.45 21.38
C SER A 266 11.78 -1.65 20.82
N LEU A 267 11.17 -2.83 20.80
CA LEU A 267 11.79 -4.06 20.28
C LEU A 267 11.63 -4.23 18.77
N LEU A 268 10.67 -3.52 18.17
CA LEU A 268 10.33 -3.57 16.76
C LEU A 268 9.86 -2.17 16.35
N PRO A 269 10.78 -1.31 15.89
CA PRO A 269 10.45 0.04 15.44
C PRO A 269 9.56 -0.01 14.20
N SER A 270 8.53 0.82 14.17
CA SER A 270 7.57 0.83 13.07
C SER A 270 8.13 1.51 11.82
N PRO A 271 8.02 0.90 10.61
CA PRO A 271 8.23 1.60 9.37
C PRO A 271 7.26 2.77 9.19
N ALA A 272 5.98 2.61 9.57
CA ALA A 272 4.98 3.69 9.49
C ALA A 272 5.42 4.95 10.23
N LYS A 273 6.10 4.82 11.37
CA LYS A 273 6.53 5.96 12.20
C LYS A 273 7.81 6.64 11.73
N ASP A 274 8.64 5.95 10.93
CA ASP A 274 9.97 6.43 10.52
C ASP A 274 10.26 6.08 9.05
N PHE A 275 10.83 4.91 8.78
CA PHE A 275 11.41 4.54 7.49
C PHE A 275 10.47 4.67 6.27
N GLY A 276 9.21 4.26 6.46
CA GLY A 276 8.15 4.30 5.45
C GLY A 276 7.18 5.46 5.62
N TRP A 277 7.44 6.39 6.55
CA TRP A 277 6.58 7.54 6.75
C TRP A 277 6.52 8.41 5.48
N HIS A 278 5.30 8.74 5.10
CA HIS A 278 5.00 9.73 4.07
C HIS A 278 3.77 10.52 4.51
N ASP A 279 3.83 11.84 4.37
CA ASP A 279 2.75 12.73 4.81
C ASP A 279 1.48 12.47 3.96
N PRO A 280 0.35 12.08 4.58
CA PRO A 280 -0.87 11.73 3.86
C PRO A 280 -1.56 12.95 3.24
N GLY A 281 -1.11 14.17 3.56
CA GLY A 281 -1.81 15.40 3.27
C GLY A 281 -3.08 15.51 4.10
N TYR A 282 -4.17 15.84 3.43
CA TYR A 282 -5.48 16.04 4.06
C TYR A 282 -6.51 15.17 3.39
N ILE A 283 -7.25 14.40 4.20
CA ILE A 283 -8.34 13.56 3.76
C ILE A 283 -9.63 14.32 3.99
N HIS A 284 -10.35 14.58 2.91
CA HIS A 284 -11.61 15.31 2.90
C HIS A 284 -12.75 14.31 2.78
N SER A 285 -13.83 14.51 3.54
CA SER A 285 -15.04 13.69 3.45
C SER A 285 -16.30 14.53 3.48
N ALA A 286 -17.21 14.32 2.53
CA ALA A 286 -18.48 15.04 2.43
C ALA A 286 -19.64 14.08 2.13
N VAL A 287 -20.83 14.34 2.68
CA VAL A 287 -22.01 13.50 2.47
C VAL A 287 -22.96 14.18 1.48
N MET A 288 -23.18 13.54 0.33
CA MET A 288 -24.19 13.92 -0.65
C MET A 288 -25.55 13.42 -0.17
N THR A 289 -26.57 14.29 -0.06
CA THR A 289 -27.88 13.96 0.53
C THR A 289 -29.06 14.25 -0.40
N GLY A 290 -30.20 13.64 -0.09
CA GLY A 290 -31.41 13.76 -0.90
C GLY A 290 -31.24 13.14 -2.29
N LEU A 291 -30.48 12.05 -2.35
CA LEU A 291 -30.36 11.19 -3.53
C LEU A 291 -31.57 10.24 -3.59
N GLN A 292 -31.84 9.73 -4.77
CA GLN A 292 -32.79 8.64 -4.97
C GLN A 292 -32.04 7.32 -5.12
N PRO A 293 -32.58 6.19 -4.62
CA PRO A 293 -31.99 4.86 -4.82
C PRO A 293 -31.91 4.48 -6.30
N SER A 294 -30.95 3.63 -6.66
CA SER A 294 -30.79 3.09 -8.03
C SER A 294 -30.77 4.16 -9.13
N GLN A 295 -30.26 5.36 -8.83
CA GLN A 295 -30.27 6.52 -9.71
C GLN A 295 -28.84 6.98 -9.98
N SER A 296 -28.56 7.36 -11.23
CA SER A 296 -27.28 7.96 -11.59
C SER A 296 -27.29 9.47 -11.40
N TYR A 297 -26.18 9.98 -10.89
CA TYR A 297 -25.89 11.40 -10.70
C TYR A 297 -24.48 11.70 -11.20
N THR A 298 -24.18 12.98 -11.38
CA THR A 298 -22.82 13.46 -11.58
C THR A 298 -22.36 14.25 -10.36
N TYR A 299 -21.05 14.20 -10.10
CA TYR A 299 -20.41 15.04 -9.09
C TYR A 299 -19.02 15.47 -9.53
N ARG A 300 -18.49 16.50 -8.86
CA ARG A 300 -17.06 16.86 -8.86
C ARG A 300 -16.71 17.38 -7.47
N TYR A 301 -15.44 17.34 -7.10
CA TYR A 301 -14.98 17.73 -5.77
C TYR A 301 -13.71 18.58 -5.84
N GLY A 302 -13.52 19.45 -4.85
CA GLY A 302 -12.41 20.39 -4.81
C GLY A 302 -12.82 21.79 -4.33
N SER A 303 -12.06 22.79 -4.74
CA SER A 303 -12.37 24.20 -4.48
C SER A 303 -11.76 25.11 -5.54
N ASP A 304 -12.20 26.36 -5.59
CA ASP A 304 -11.60 27.35 -6.49
C ASP A 304 -10.13 27.67 -6.13
N SER A 305 -9.68 27.37 -4.91
CA SER A 305 -8.29 27.62 -4.47
C SER A 305 -7.32 26.52 -4.88
N VAL A 306 -7.76 25.25 -4.90
CA VAL A 306 -6.88 24.10 -5.24
C VAL A 306 -7.22 23.43 -6.56
N GLY A 307 -8.27 23.89 -7.23
CA GLY A 307 -8.80 23.26 -8.44
C GLY A 307 -9.92 22.27 -8.12
N TRP A 308 -10.58 21.82 -9.19
CA TRP A 308 -11.68 20.88 -9.14
C TRP A 308 -11.30 19.60 -9.87
N SER A 309 -11.76 18.45 -9.36
CA SER A 309 -11.71 17.18 -10.06
C SER A 309 -12.47 17.26 -11.39
N ASP A 310 -12.24 16.26 -12.25
CA ASP A 310 -13.14 15.97 -13.36
C ASP A 310 -14.57 15.71 -12.85
N THR A 311 -15.54 15.91 -13.74
CA THR A 311 -16.93 15.53 -13.45
C THR A 311 -17.10 14.04 -13.65
N ILE A 312 -17.48 13.35 -12.58
CA ILE A 312 -17.61 11.89 -12.51
C ILE A 312 -19.09 11.52 -12.42
N LYS A 313 -19.48 10.43 -13.07
CA LYS A 313 -20.82 9.85 -12.94
C LYS A 313 -20.78 8.70 -11.94
N PHE A 314 -21.75 8.65 -11.03
CA PHE A 314 -21.93 7.54 -10.10
C PHE A 314 -23.38 7.05 -10.10
N ARG A 315 -23.61 5.91 -9.47
CA ARG A 315 -24.94 5.33 -9.25
C ARG A 315 -25.12 5.01 -7.76
N THR A 316 -26.25 5.39 -7.20
CA THR A 316 -26.64 5.00 -5.83
C THR A 316 -27.05 3.52 -5.80
N PRO A 317 -26.79 2.80 -4.70
CA PRO A 317 -27.26 1.43 -4.55
C PRO A 317 -28.80 1.37 -4.45
N PRO A 318 -29.40 0.19 -4.60
CA PRO A 318 -30.81 -0.05 -4.26
C PRO A 318 -31.04 0.16 -2.75
N ALA A 319 -32.20 0.72 -2.40
CA ALA A 319 -32.60 0.85 -1.00
C ALA A 319 -32.92 -0.52 -0.39
N ALA A 320 -32.79 -0.62 0.92
CA ALA A 320 -33.15 -1.81 1.68
C ALA A 320 -34.61 -2.25 1.45
N GLY A 321 -34.80 -3.55 1.26
CA GLY A 321 -36.09 -4.16 0.94
C GLY A 321 -36.52 -4.05 -0.52
N SER A 322 -35.61 -3.66 -1.43
CA SER A 322 -35.86 -3.72 -2.88
C SER A 322 -35.26 -4.97 -3.53
N ASP A 323 -35.76 -5.36 -4.71
CA ASP A 323 -35.62 -6.75 -5.15
C ASP A 323 -34.26 -7.13 -5.77
N GLU A 324 -33.58 -6.26 -6.51
CA GLU A 324 -32.34 -6.60 -7.23
C GLU A 324 -31.14 -5.80 -6.71
N LEU A 325 -30.12 -6.52 -6.24
CA LEU A 325 -28.79 -6.00 -5.92
C LEU A 325 -27.75 -6.85 -6.67
N SER A 326 -26.86 -6.21 -7.42
CA SER A 326 -25.67 -6.87 -7.94
C SER A 326 -24.42 -6.26 -7.29
N PHE A 327 -23.60 -7.08 -6.63
CA PHE A 327 -22.41 -6.62 -5.93
C PHE A 327 -21.20 -7.50 -6.23
N VAL A 328 -20.02 -6.94 -6.01
CA VAL A 328 -18.75 -7.65 -6.06
C VAL A 328 -18.15 -7.70 -4.66
N ILE A 329 -17.58 -8.84 -4.27
CA ILE A 329 -16.89 -9.02 -3.00
C ILE A 329 -15.52 -9.66 -3.24
N TYR A 330 -14.47 -9.11 -2.64
CA TYR A 330 -13.10 -9.64 -2.67
C TYR A 330 -12.32 -9.13 -1.45
N GLY A 331 -11.28 -9.86 -1.04
CA GLY A 331 -10.28 -9.41 -0.07
C GLY A 331 -8.91 -9.38 -0.72
N ASP A 332 -7.91 -8.87 -0.01
CA ASP A 332 -6.49 -9.11 -0.30
C ASP A 332 -6.06 -8.59 -1.69
N MET A 333 -6.72 -7.54 -2.20
CA MET A 333 -6.46 -7.08 -3.57
C MET A 333 -5.07 -6.46 -3.67
N GLY A 334 -4.72 -5.60 -2.71
CA GLY A 334 -3.49 -4.84 -2.71
C GLY A 334 -3.29 -3.98 -3.96
N LYS A 335 -2.03 -3.75 -4.32
CA LYS A 335 -1.59 -2.95 -5.47
C LYS A 335 -0.43 -3.60 -6.22
N ALA A 336 -0.15 -3.09 -7.41
CA ALA A 336 1.04 -3.42 -8.16
C ALA A 336 1.40 -2.26 -9.10
N PRO A 337 2.69 -2.11 -9.45
CA PRO A 337 3.13 -1.02 -10.31
C PRO A 337 2.63 -1.18 -11.74
N PHE A 338 2.31 -0.06 -12.40
CA PHE A 338 1.97 -0.02 -13.84
C PHE A 338 3.20 0.00 -14.76
N ASP A 339 4.38 -0.16 -14.17
CA ASP A 339 5.68 -0.13 -14.83
C ASP A 339 6.57 -1.27 -14.25
N PRO A 340 7.77 -1.52 -14.80
CA PRO A 340 8.64 -2.61 -14.34
C PRO A 340 9.32 -2.42 -12.98
N SER A 341 8.91 -1.44 -12.16
CA SER A 341 9.52 -1.18 -10.85
C SER A 341 9.32 -2.33 -9.88
N VAL A 342 10.28 -2.44 -8.96
CA VAL A 342 10.03 -3.01 -7.64
C VAL A 342 9.59 -1.89 -6.70
N GLU A 343 8.70 -2.23 -5.80
CA GLU A 343 8.18 -1.42 -4.71
C GLU A 343 7.79 -2.39 -3.58
N HIS A 344 7.53 -1.85 -2.40
CA HIS A 344 7.12 -2.61 -1.24
C HIS A 344 5.81 -3.35 -1.53
N TYR A 345 5.84 -4.65 -1.26
CA TYR A 345 4.73 -5.58 -1.20
C TYR A 345 3.82 -5.55 -2.44
N ILE A 346 4.24 -6.23 -3.51
CA ILE A 346 3.51 -6.27 -4.79
C ILE A 346 2.50 -7.42 -4.81
N GLN A 347 1.22 -7.12 -5.03
CA GLN A 347 0.14 -8.08 -5.30
C GLN A 347 -0.16 -8.10 -6.81
N PRO A 348 0.47 -8.99 -7.61
CA PRO A 348 0.39 -8.93 -9.08
C PRO A 348 -1.02 -9.11 -9.65
N GLY A 349 -1.96 -9.67 -8.87
CA GLY A 349 -3.36 -9.83 -9.24
C GLY A 349 -4.17 -8.52 -9.21
N SER A 350 -3.73 -7.53 -8.42
CA SER A 350 -4.46 -6.29 -8.12
C SER A 350 -4.99 -5.56 -9.37
N ILE A 351 -4.11 -5.32 -10.34
CA ILE A 351 -4.43 -4.63 -11.60
C ILE A 351 -5.49 -5.39 -12.40
N SER A 352 -5.41 -6.72 -12.41
CA SER A 352 -6.34 -7.55 -13.16
C SER A 352 -7.72 -7.57 -12.51
N VAL A 353 -7.77 -7.65 -11.18
CA VAL A 353 -9.02 -7.52 -10.41
C VAL A 353 -9.64 -6.15 -10.66
N ALA A 354 -8.88 -5.06 -10.50
CA ALA A 354 -9.38 -3.71 -10.71
C ALA A 354 -9.94 -3.52 -12.13
N LYS A 355 -9.22 -3.96 -13.17
CA LYS A 355 -9.70 -3.89 -14.56
C LYS A 355 -10.97 -4.71 -14.79
N ALA A 356 -11.07 -5.91 -14.21
CA ALA A 356 -12.24 -6.76 -14.34
C ALA A 356 -13.47 -6.12 -13.70
N VAL A 357 -13.34 -5.62 -12.47
CA VAL A 357 -14.43 -4.95 -11.75
C VAL A 357 -14.84 -3.65 -12.45
N ALA A 358 -13.89 -2.84 -12.92
CA ALA A 358 -14.17 -1.61 -13.68
C ALA A 358 -15.05 -1.89 -14.89
N LYS A 359 -14.74 -2.99 -15.60
CA LYS A 359 -15.50 -3.41 -16.77
C LYS A 359 -16.92 -3.83 -16.43
N GLU A 360 -17.15 -4.55 -15.33
CA GLU A 360 -18.51 -4.92 -14.90
C GLU A 360 -19.33 -3.70 -14.45
N ILE A 361 -18.71 -2.73 -13.78
CA ILE A 361 -19.35 -1.44 -13.44
C ILE A 361 -19.76 -0.67 -14.70
N GLN A 362 -18.85 -0.53 -15.67
CA GLN A 362 -19.14 0.15 -16.94
C GLN A 362 -20.30 -0.48 -17.71
N ASN A 363 -20.49 -1.80 -17.57
CA ASN A 363 -21.61 -2.52 -18.16
C ASN A 363 -22.92 -2.37 -17.36
N GLY A 364 -22.93 -1.64 -16.24
CA GLY A 364 -24.09 -1.40 -15.40
C GLY A 364 -24.54 -2.61 -14.58
N LYS A 365 -23.63 -3.54 -14.28
CA LYS A 365 -23.94 -4.82 -13.61
C LYS A 365 -23.52 -4.86 -12.13
N VAL A 366 -22.98 -3.78 -11.61
CA VAL A 366 -22.47 -3.71 -10.23
C VAL A 366 -22.99 -2.43 -9.60
N ASP A 367 -23.70 -2.57 -8.50
CA ASP A 367 -24.24 -1.48 -7.69
C ASP A 367 -23.29 -1.13 -6.53
N SER A 368 -22.55 -2.12 -6.01
CA SER A 368 -21.65 -1.98 -4.86
C SER A 368 -20.47 -2.95 -4.89
N ILE A 369 -19.40 -2.58 -4.17
CA ILE A 369 -18.20 -3.38 -3.92
C ILE A 369 -18.02 -3.53 -2.40
N PHE A 370 -17.63 -4.72 -1.96
CA PHE A 370 -17.16 -5.00 -0.61
C PHE A 370 -15.71 -5.51 -0.67
N HIS A 371 -14.76 -4.70 -0.19
CA HIS A 371 -13.34 -5.06 -0.07
C HIS A 371 -13.04 -5.50 1.36
N ILE A 372 -12.93 -6.81 1.60
CA ILE A 372 -13.07 -7.42 2.93
C ILE A 372 -11.76 -7.57 3.69
N GLY A 373 -10.98 -6.49 3.78
CA GLY A 373 -9.70 -6.43 4.48
C GLY A 373 -8.49 -6.69 3.59
N ASP A 374 -7.32 -6.35 4.13
CA ASP A 374 -6.03 -6.37 3.43
C ASP A 374 -6.07 -5.52 2.16
N ILE A 375 -6.18 -4.22 2.40
CA ILE A 375 -6.61 -3.24 1.43
C ILE A 375 -5.48 -2.91 0.45
N SER A 376 -4.42 -2.28 0.94
CA SER A 376 -3.34 -1.75 0.10
C SER A 376 -2.04 -2.53 0.23
N TYR A 377 -1.86 -3.25 1.34
CA TYR A 377 -0.55 -3.75 1.79
C TYR A 377 0.52 -2.65 1.88
N ALA A 378 0.12 -1.40 2.18
CA ALA A 378 1.06 -0.34 2.49
C ALA A 378 1.92 -0.70 3.71
N THR A 379 1.30 -1.28 4.75
CA THR A 379 1.98 -1.86 5.92
C THR A 379 3.09 -0.98 6.49
N GLY A 380 2.82 0.32 6.62
CA GLY A 380 3.74 1.31 7.16
C GLY A 380 4.64 2.00 6.12
N PHE A 381 4.46 1.71 4.85
CA PHE A 381 5.07 2.41 3.73
C PHE A 381 4.03 3.35 3.12
N LEU A 382 3.75 4.46 3.79
CA LEU A 382 2.48 5.18 3.64
C LEU A 382 2.19 5.76 2.25
N VAL A 383 3.22 6.03 1.45
CA VAL A 383 3.04 6.47 0.05
C VAL A 383 2.31 5.43 -0.81
N GLU A 384 2.33 4.17 -0.39
CA GLU A 384 1.64 3.08 -1.08
C GLU A 384 0.12 3.21 -1.04
N TRP A 385 -0.44 3.92 -0.05
CA TRP A 385 -1.85 4.27 -0.04
C TRP A 385 -2.24 5.14 -1.24
N ASP A 386 -1.37 6.05 -1.70
CA ASP A 386 -1.66 6.88 -2.89
C ASP A 386 -1.74 6.04 -4.16
N PHE A 387 -0.84 5.07 -4.34
CA PHE A 387 -0.90 4.14 -5.47
C PHE A 387 -2.14 3.25 -5.43
N PHE A 388 -2.51 2.77 -4.24
CA PHE A 388 -3.74 1.98 -4.09
C PHE A 388 -4.99 2.82 -4.39
N LEU A 389 -5.09 4.02 -3.84
CA LEU A 389 -6.22 4.93 -4.05
C LEU A 389 -6.33 5.33 -5.55
N HIS A 390 -5.20 5.56 -6.22
CA HIS A 390 -5.15 5.73 -7.67
C HIS A 390 -5.71 4.49 -8.41
N LEU A 391 -5.22 3.30 -8.06
CA LEU A 391 -5.62 2.03 -8.68
C LEU A 391 -7.14 1.79 -8.62
N ILE A 392 -7.79 2.09 -7.48
CA ILE A 392 -9.22 1.87 -7.30
C ILE A 392 -10.10 3.00 -7.83
N THR A 393 -9.54 4.15 -8.20
CA THR A 393 -10.32 5.32 -8.65
C THR A 393 -11.32 4.98 -9.76
N PRO A 394 -11.00 4.16 -10.79
CA PRO A 394 -11.98 3.76 -11.81
C PRO A 394 -13.17 2.94 -11.29
N LEU A 395 -13.10 2.43 -10.06
CA LEU A 395 -14.16 1.64 -9.41
C LEU A 395 -14.89 2.49 -8.38
N ALA A 396 -14.12 2.95 -7.41
CA ALA A 396 -14.61 3.51 -6.16
C ALA A 396 -15.23 4.90 -6.37
N SER A 397 -14.90 5.58 -7.46
CA SER A 397 -15.52 6.85 -7.82
C SER A 397 -16.92 6.71 -8.44
N GLN A 398 -17.34 5.50 -8.82
CA GLN A 398 -18.57 5.28 -9.60
C GLN A 398 -19.68 4.54 -8.83
N VAL A 399 -19.31 3.70 -7.86
CA VAL A 399 -20.24 2.88 -7.06
C VAL A 399 -19.77 2.86 -5.60
N SER A 400 -20.64 2.40 -4.69
CA SER A 400 -20.26 2.27 -3.27
C SER A 400 -19.10 1.28 -3.10
N TYR A 401 -18.02 1.70 -2.47
CA TYR A 401 -16.84 0.88 -2.12
C TYR A 401 -16.78 0.73 -0.60
N MET A 402 -17.38 -0.35 -0.09
CA MET A 402 -17.43 -0.68 1.34
C MET A 402 -16.21 -1.51 1.72
N THR A 403 -15.65 -1.29 2.91
CA THR A 403 -14.44 -2.00 3.35
C THR A 403 -14.64 -2.68 4.70
N ALA A 404 -13.96 -3.81 4.90
CA ALA A 404 -13.66 -4.35 6.22
C ALA A 404 -12.18 -4.10 6.54
N ILE A 405 -11.82 -4.10 7.83
CA ILE A 405 -10.42 -3.99 8.27
C ILE A 405 -9.77 -5.38 8.30
N GLY A 406 -8.54 -5.50 7.82
CA GLY A 406 -7.73 -6.73 7.90
C GLY A 406 -6.50 -6.56 8.80
N ASN A 407 -5.69 -7.62 8.89
CA ASN A 407 -4.49 -7.62 9.72
C ASN A 407 -3.42 -6.66 9.20
N HIS A 408 -3.29 -6.51 7.88
CA HIS A 408 -2.34 -5.55 7.31
C HIS A 408 -2.73 -4.08 7.50
N GLU A 409 -3.96 -3.81 7.95
CA GLU A 409 -4.35 -2.47 8.39
C GLU A 409 -4.18 -2.27 9.90
N ARG A 410 -4.33 -3.34 10.72
CA ARG A 410 -4.52 -3.21 12.18
C ARG A 410 -3.40 -3.79 13.04
N ASP A 411 -2.85 -4.95 12.69
CA ASP A 411 -2.06 -5.72 13.64
C ASP A 411 -0.70 -5.06 13.90
N TYR A 412 -0.48 -4.68 15.16
CA TYR A 412 0.81 -4.22 15.66
C TYR A 412 0.88 -4.27 17.19
N GLY A 413 2.09 -4.20 17.75
CA GLY A 413 2.25 -4.00 19.19
C GLY A 413 1.64 -2.68 19.66
N ASN A 414 0.84 -2.70 20.73
CA ASN A 414 0.08 -1.56 21.27
C ASN A 414 -1.02 -0.99 20.35
N SER A 415 -1.33 -1.63 19.22
CA SER A 415 -2.69 -1.57 18.65
C SER A 415 -3.58 -2.36 19.60
N ALA A 416 -4.86 -2.12 19.83
CA ALA A 416 -5.65 -3.05 20.67
C ALA A 416 -6.02 -4.35 19.90
N SER A 417 -5.19 -4.78 18.94
CA SER A 417 -5.42 -5.97 18.14
C SER A 417 -5.30 -7.23 18.98
N VAL A 418 -6.13 -8.18 18.62
CA VAL A 418 -6.22 -9.49 19.22
C VAL A 418 -5.13 -10.43 18.70
N TYR A 419 -4.67 -10.18 17.48
CA TYR A 419 -3.50 -10.80 16.90
C TYR A 419 -2.35 -9.80 16.97
N VAL A 420 -1.33 -10.13 17.76
CA VAL A 420 -0.16 -9.26 17.95
C VAL A 420 0.94 -9.66 16.98
N THR A 421 0.70 -9.40 15.69
CA THR A 421 1.69 -9.50 14.61
C THR A 421 2.11 -8.09 14.18
N PRO A 422 3.25 -7.93 13.50
CA PRO A 422 3.66 -6.67 12.90
C PRO A 422 3.06 -6.38 11.52
N ASP A 423 1.99 -7.07 11.13
CA ASP A 423 1.51 -7.10 9.73
C ASP A 423 1.16 -5.71 9.17
N SER A 424 0.72 -4.78 10.02
CA SER A 424 0.42 -3.39 9.61
C SER A 424 1.63 -2.47 9.53
N GLY A 425 2.83 -2.92 9.93
CA GLY A 425 4.03 -2.09 10.04
C GLY A 425 3.87 -0.85 10.94
N GLY A 426 2.91 -0.88 11.85
CA GLY A 426 2.64 0.17 12.84
C GLY A 426 1.60 1.19 12.41
N GLU A 427 0.90 1.00 11.29
CA GLU A 427 -0.28 1.81 10.94
C GLU A 427 -1.41 1.68 11.97
N CYS A 428 -1.55 0.49 12.55
CA CYS A 428 -2.45 0.17 13.65
C CYS A 428 -3.90 0.67 13.51
N GLY A 429 -4.41 0.72 12.28
CA GLY A 429 -5.78 1.10 11.90
C GLY A 429 -5.95 2.57 11.54
N VAL A 430 -4.95 3.43 11.82
CA VAL A 430 -5.08 4.89 11.66
C VAL A 430 -5.27 5.29 10.20
N ALA A 431 -4.47 4.73 9.29
CA ALA A 431 -4.59 5.02 7.86
C ALA A 431 -5.92 4.49 7.31
N TYR A 432 -6.31 3.25 7.65
CA TYR A 432 -7.57 2.65 7.25
C TYR A 432 -8.78 3.50 7.66
N GLU A 433 -8.92 3.87 8.93
CA GLU A 433 -10.07 4.65 9.41
C GLU A 433 -10.10 6.07 8.83
N SER A 434 -8.93 6.62 8.48
CA SER A 434 -8.83 7.95 7.87
C SER A 434 -9.25 7.92 6.40
N TYR A 435 -8.72 6.98 5.61
CA TYR A 435 -9.03 6.88 4.18
C TYR A 435 -10.41 6.30 3.93
N PHE A 436 -10.88 5.34 4.73
CA PHE A 436 -12.14 4.63 4.53
C PHE A 436 -13.12 4.86 5.69
N PRO A 437 -13.72 6.06 5.82
CA PRO A 437 -14.76 6.34 6.81
C PRO A 437 -16.05 5.60 6.49
N MET A 438 -16.13 4.35 6.94
CA MET A 438 -17.32 3.50 6.89
C MET A 438 -18.39 3.99 7.89
N PRO A 439 -19.66 3.55 7.77
CA PRO A 439 -20.70 3.80 8.77
C PRO A 439 -20.48 2.98 10.06
N ALA A 440 -19.24 2.94 10.53
CA ALA A 440 -18.77 2.29 11.74
C ALA A 440 -19.51 2.80 12.99
N VAL A 441 -19.70 1.93 13.98
CA VAL A 441 -20.40 2.31 15.22
C VAL A 441 -19.61 3.33 16.07
N GLY A 442 -18.31 3.50 15.81
CA GLY A 442 -17.47 4.49 16.46
C GLY A 442 -16.02 4.44 16.01
N LYS A 443 -15.21 5.34 16.58
CA LYS A 443 -13.75 5.38 16.40
C LYS A 443 -13.10 4.14 17.05
N ASP A 444 -12.13 3.52 16.37
CA ASP A 444 -11.49 2.25 16.77
C ASP A 444 -12.53 1.13 16.97
N LYS A 445 -13.65 1.22 16.26
CA LYS A 445 -14.76 0.25 16.24
C LYS A 445 -15.24 0.03 14.81
N PRO A 446 -14.38 -0.49 13.92
CA PRO A 446 -14.60 -0.47 12.47
C PRO A 446 -15.66 -1.47 11.97
N TRP A 447 -16.50 -2.01 12.85
CA TRP A 447 -17.61 -2.88 12.52
C TRP A 447 -18.90 -2.07 12.31
N TYR A 448 -19.73 -2.54 11.37
CA TYR A 448 -20.98 -1.89 10.96
C TYR A 448 -21.89 -2.87 10.22
N SER A 449 -23.16 -2.48 10.07
CA SER A 449 -24.11 -3.17 9.19
C SER A 449 -24.68 -2.20 8.17
N ILE A 450 -25.08 -2.72 7.02
CA ILE A 450 -25.77 -1.95 5.99
C ILE A 450 -26.69 -2.85 5.18
N GLU A 451 -27.87 -2.35 4.84
CA GLU A 451 -28.81 -3.05 3.96
C GLU A 451 -28.78 -2.40 2.58
N GLN A 452 -28.66 -3.22 1.53
CA GLN A 452 -28.77 -2.80 0.13
C GLN A 452 -29.65 -3.81 -0.60
N GLY A 453 -30.68 -3.35 -1.29
CA GLY A 453 -31.66 -4.26 -1.90
C GLY A 453 -32.23 -5.24 -0.88
N SER A 454 -32.23 -6.53 -1.21
CA SER A 454 -32.76 -7.61 -0.37
C SER A 454 -31.71 -8.25 0.56
N VAL A 455 -30.55 -7.59 0.72
CA VAL A 455 -29.40 -8.10 1.47
C VAL A 455 -29.08 -7.22 2.67
N HIS A 456 -28.94 -7.86 3.84
CA HIS A 456 -28.34 -7.27 5.02
C HIS A 456 -26.87 -7.73 5.12
N PHE A 457 -25.94 -6.78 5.07
CA PHE A 457 -24.51 -7.03 5.25
C PHE A 457 -24.13 -6.69 6.69
N ILE A 458 -23.54 -7.64 7.40
CA ILE A 458 -22.95 -7.43 8.72
C ILE A 458 -21.43 -7.58 8.59
N VAL A 459 -20.71 -6.49 8.86
CA VAL A 459 -19.26 -6.38 8.68
C VAL A 459 -18.61 -6.28 10.04
N MET A 460 -17.85 -7.31 10.42
CA MET A 460 -17.07 -7.35 11.65
C MET A 460 -15.58 -7.08 11.37
N SER A 461 -14.86 -6.67 12.40
CA SER A 461 -13.41 -6.68 12.45
C SER A 461 -12.92 -7.98 13.08
N THR A 462 -12.19 -8.76 12.30
CA THR A 462 -11.49 -9.95 12.83
C THR A 462 -10.31 -9.59 13.73
N GLU A 463 -9.82 -8.35 13.67
CA GLU A 463 -8.64 -7.91 14.44
C GLU A 463 -8.99 -7.29 15.81
N HIS A 464 -10.29 -7.13 16.12
CA HIS A 464 -10.76 -6.55 17.39
C HIS A 464 -11.46 -7.60 18.22
N GLU A 465 -11.56 -7.37 19.54
CA GLU A 465 -12.14 -8.33 20.49
C GLU A 465 -13.54 -8.80 20.02
N TRP A 466 -13.72 -10.11 19.90
CA TRP A 466 -14.81 -10.78 19.19
C TRP A 466 -15.31 -12.01 19.97
N SER A 467 -14.68 -12.29 21.11
CA SER A 467 -15.17 -13.28 22.08
C SER A 467 -16.57 -12.92 22.61
N GLU A 468 -17.29 -13.92 23.11
CA GLU A 468 -18.58 -13.73 23.77
C GLU A 468 -18.52 -12.58 24.80
N LYS A 469 -19.54 -11.71 24.78
CA LYS A 469 -19.70 -10.53 25.64
C LYS A 469 -18.74 -9.37 25.36
N SER A 470 -17.84 -9.49 24.37
CA SER A 470 -17.13 -8.34 23.85
C SER A 470 -18.09 -7.29 23.29
N GLU A 471 -17.63 -6.06 23.15
CA GLU A 471 -18.46 -4.99 22.59
C GLU A 471 -18.96 -5.33 21.17
N GLN A 472 -18.05 -5.80 20.32
CA GLN A 472 -18.37 -6.22 18.97
C GLN A 472 -19.33 -7.41 18.93
N TYR A 473 -19.14 -8.43 19.79
CA TYR A 473 -20.03 -9.58 19.85
C TYR A 473 -21.46 -9.18 20.25
N ASN A 474 -21.61 -8.35 21.29
CA ASN A 474 -22.93 -7.88 21.73
C ASN A 474 -23.60 -7.01 20.65
N TRP A 475 -22.82 -6.16 19.98
CA TRP A 475 -23.32 -5.39 18.84
C TRP A 475 -23.80 -6.29 17.70
N MET A 476 -23.04 -7.35 17.36
CA MET A 476 -23.47 -8.31 16.33
C MET A 476 -24.75 -9.04 16.73
N ASP A 477 -24.88 -9.46 17.99
CA ASP A 477 -26.09 -10.11 18.50
C ASP A 477 -27.32 -9.20 18.39
N GLU A 478 -27.17 -7.93 18.79
CA GLU A 478 -28.22 -6.91 18.66
C GLU A 478 -28.59 -6.67 17.20
N ASP A 479 -27.60 -6.49 16.32
CA ASP A 479 -27.81 -6.23 14.89
C ASP A 479 -28.52 -7.41 14.21
N LEU A 480 -28.02 -8.63 14.37
CA LEU A 480 -28.61 -9.85 13.82
C LEU A 480 -30.04 -10.09 14.33
N SER A 481 -30.31 -9.81 15.60
CA SER A 481 -31.66 -9.93 16.18
C SER A 481 -32.67 -8.93 15.62
N SER A 482 -32.18 -7.82 15.07
CA SER A 482 -33.01 -6.73 14.56
C SER A 482 -33.44 -6.90 13.09
N ILE A 483 -32.88 -7.89 12.39
CA ILE A 483 -33.08 -8.08 10.95
C ILE A 483 -34.53 -8.47 10.64
N ASP A 484 -35.21 -7.65 9.85
CA ASP A 484 -36.49 -8.02 9.25
C ASP A 484 -36.25 -8.88 7.99
N ARG A 485 -36.23 -10.20 8.16
CA ARG A 485 -36.00 -11.17 7.08
C ARG A 485 -37.10 -11.16 6.00
N SER A 486 -38.24 -10.52 6.24
CA SER A 486 -39.25 -10.30 5.19
C SER A 486 -38.86 -9.19 4.22
N ARG A 487 -38.01 -8.25 4.66
CA ARG A 487 -37.44 -7.15 3.86
C ARG A 487 -36.07 -7.53 3.28
N THR A 488 -35.18 -8.06 4.12
CA THR A 488 -33.82 -8.47 3.73
C THR A 488 -33.64 -9.95 4.04
N PRO A 489 -34.15 -10.85 3.18
CA PRO A 489 -34.07 -12.30 3.41
C PRO A 489 -32.64 -12.84 3.42
N TRP A 490 -31.72 -12.20 2.68
CA TRP A 490 -30.32 -12.56 2.62
C TRP A 490 -29.52 -11.84 3.71
N VAL A 491 -28.79 -12.60 4.51
CA VAL A 491 -27.83 -12.06 5.49
C VAL A 491 -26.44 -12.52 5.08
N ILE A 492 -25.54 -11.57 4.86
CA ILE A 492 -24.15 -11.84 4.48
C ILE A 492 -23.25 -11.35 5.61
N PHE A 493 -22.61 -12.31 6.27
CA PHE A 493 -21.58 -12.05 7.25
C PHE A 493 -20.22 -11.85 6.58
N ILE A 494 -19.54 -10.77 6.96
CA ILE A 494 -18.25 -10.35 6.42
C ILE A 494 -17.26 -10.19 7.58
N GLY A 495 -16.11 -10.83 7.45
CA GLY A 495 -14.90 -10.61 8.23
C GLY A 495 -13.69 -10.96 7.36
N HIS A 496 -12.51 -10.44 7.71
CA HIS A 496 -11.31 -10.64 6.91
C HIS A 496 -10.69 -12.04 7.12
N ARG A 497 -10.29 -12.37 8.35
CA ARG A 497 -9.73 -13.69 8.67
C ARG A 497 -10.77 -14.79 8.47
N PRO A 498 -10.40 -15.95 7.89
CA PRO A 498 -11.37 -16.98 7.56
C PRO A 498 -11.78 -17.82 8.77
N MET A 499 -13.07 -18.18 8.84
CA MET A 499 -13.57 -19.19 9.79
C MET A 499 -13.31 -20.63 9.31
N TYR A 500 -13.21 -20.84 8.00
CA TYR A 500 -12.86 -22.13 7.40
C TYR A 500 -11.94 -21.91 6.21
N SER A 501 -10.95 -22.79 6.07
CA SER A 501 -10.08 -22.78 4.91
C SER A 501 -9.71 -24.21 4.51
N SER A 502 -9.73 -24.48 3.21
CA SER A 502 -9.28 -25.75 2.64
C SER A 502 -7.77 -25.77 2.37
N HIS A 503 -7.06 -24.69 2.66
CA HIS A 503 -5.61 -24.61 2.49
C HIS A 503 -4.92 -25.22 3.72
N GLY A 504 -3.97 -26.12 3.50
CA GLY A 504 -3.12 -26.66 4.57
C GLY A 504 -1.77 -25.95 4.59
N GLY A 505 -1.43 -25.30 5.72
CA GLY A 505 -0.16 -24.64 5.93
C GLY A 505 0.59 -25.17 7.16
N ILE A 506 1.86 -24.74 7.33
CA ILE A 506 2.63 -25.03 8.55
C ILE A 506 2.03 -24.30 9.75
N LEU A 507 1.51 -23.09 9.52
CA LEU A 507 0.77 -22.31 10.50
C LEU A 507 -0.74 -22.53 10.33
N PRO A 508 -1.51 -22.53 11.44
CA PRO A 508 -2.97 -22.50 11.36
C PRO A 508 -3.41 -21.24 10.60
N ASN A 509 -4.26 -21.43 9.61
CA ASN A 509 -4.87 -20.37 8.81
C ASN A 509 -6.28 -20.02 9.27
N VAL A 510 -6.77 -20.68 10.33
CA VAL A 510 -8.05 -20.44 10.98
C VAL A 510 -7.78 -20.40 12.48
N ASP A 511 -8.29 -19.39 13.18
CA ASP A 511 -8.31 -19.36 14.63
C ASP A 511 -9.52 -20.16 15.14
N SER A 512 -9.27 -21.27 15.84
CA SER A 512 -10.35 -22.10 16.40
C SER A 512 -11.15 -21.38 17.48
N ASN A 513 -10.56 -20.42 18.20
CA ASN A 513 -11.28 -19.64 19.22
C ASN A 513 -12.23 -18.63 18.55
N PHE A 514 -11.82 -18.06 17.42
CA PHE A 514 -12.71 -17.24 16.60
C PHE A 514 -13.95 -18.04 16.20
N VAL A 515 -13.76 -19.21 15.59
CA VAL A 515 -14.87 -20.07 15.16
C VAL A 515 -15.75 -20.46 16.35
N ALA A 516 -15.14 -20.95 17.44
CA ALA A 516 -15.88 -21.38 18.62
C ALA A 516 -16.71 -20.27 19.28
N SER A 517 -16.29 -19.01 19.16
CA SER A 517 -17.02 -17.88 19.71
C SER A 517 -18.10 -17.35 18.76
N VAL A 518 -17.78 -17.15 17.48
CA VAL A 518 -18.67 -16.41 16.56
C VAL A 518 -19.63 -17.32 15.80
N GLU A 519 -19.26 -18.55 15.46
CA GLU A 519 -20.14 -19.48 14.75
C GLU A 519 -21.47 -19.71 15.49
N PRO A 520 -21.50 -20.01 16.81
CA PRO A 520 -22.76 -20.23 17.52
C PRO A 520 -23.72 -19.04 17.43
N LEU A 521 -23.19 -17.82 17.46
CA LEU A 521 -24.00 -16.61 17.31
C LEU A 521 -24.66 -16.56 15.93
N LEU A 522 -23.89 -16.76 14.86
CA LEU A 522 -24.40 -16.74 13.49
C LEU A 522 -25.45 -17.83 13.25
N LEU A 523 -25.25 -19.02 13.82
CA LEU A 523 -26.19 -20.14 13.69
C LEU A 523 -27.54 -19.87 14.39
N ASN A 524 -27.56 -19.03 15.44
CA ASN A 524 -28.81 -18.69 16.14
C ASN A 524 -29.79 -17.86 15.31
N TYR A 525 -29.29 -17.16 14.27
CA TYR A 525 -30.07 -16.22 13.46
C TYR A 525 -30.25 -16.67 12.00
N GLN A 526 -30.12 -17.96 11.72
CA GLN A 526 -30.33 -18.53 10.38
C GLN A 526 -31.76 -18.44 9.88
#